data_AF-A0A1M7Y6X5-F1
#
_entry.id   AF-A0A1M7Y6X5-F1
#
_cell.length_a   1.000
_cell.length_b   1.000
_cell.length_c   1.000
_cell.angle_alpha   90.00
_cell.angle_beta   90.00
_cell.angle_gamma   90.00
#
_symmetry.space_group_name_H-M   'P 1'
#
loop_
_entity.id
_entity.type
_entity.pdbx_description
1 polymer ?
#
loop_
_entity_poly.entity_id
_entity_poly.type
_entity_poly.pdbx_seq_one_letter_code
_entity_poly.pdbx_strand_id
1 'polypeptide(L)' 'MIVVICYIILALLFLLLATGKFKPKSWQDLPERKIQLIRFGCFFFFVVITLNLIGKMFEN' A
#
# COMPACT_ATOMS: atom_id res chain seq x y z
N MET A 1 -1.15 18.60 -8.45
CA MET A 1 0.19 18.00 -8.30
C MET A 1 0.48 17.50 -6.88
N ILE A 2 0.37 18.33 -5.83
CA ILE A 2 0.63 17.91 -4.44
C ILE A 2 -0.17 16.66 -4.03
N VAL A 3 -1.46 16.63 -4.36
CA VAL A 3 -2.35 15.49 -4.07
C VAL A 3 -1.86 14.19 -4.73
N VAL A 4 -1.39 14.27 -5.98
CA VAL A 4 -0.86 13.11 -6.72
C VAL A 4 0.42 12.58 -6.04
N ILE A 5 1.30 13.47 -5.61
CA ILE A 5 2.52 13.11 -4.88
C ILE A 5 2.17 12.41 -3.56
N CYS A 6 1.18 12.88 -2.81
CA CYS A 6 0.72 12.21 -1.58
C CYS A 6 0.23 10.79 -1.85
N TYR A 7 -0.54 10.57 -2.92
CA TYR A 7 -1.00 9.22 -3.29
C TYR A 7 0.14 8.30 -3.72
N ILE A 8 1.16 8.81 -4.41
CA ILE A 8 2.35 8.02 -4.79
C ILE A 8 3.14 7.59 -3.55
N ILE A 9 3.37 8.50 -2.59
CA ILE A 9 4.06 8.18 -1.32
C ILE A 9 3.26 7.13 -0.54
N LEU A 10 1.93 7.29 -0.47
CA LEU A 10 1.06 6.34 0.23
C LEU A 10 1.07 4.96 -0.43
N ALA A 11 1.06 4.90 -1.77
CA ALA A 11 1.18 3.65 -2.51
C ALA A 11 2.52 2.94 -2.24
N LEU A 12 3.63 3.68 -2.24
CA LEU A 12 4.95 3.12 -1.91
C LEU A 12 5.04 2.57 -0.48
N LEU A 13 4.43 3.27 0.49
CA LEU A 13 4.33 2.78 1.87
C LEU A 13 3.56 1.45 1.95
N PHE A 14 2.41 1.35 1.29
CA PHE A 14 1.64 0.12 1.24
C PHE A 14 2.40 -1.03 0.56
N LEU A 15 3.18 -0.74 -0.49
CA LEU A 15 4.04 -1.72 -1.15
C LEU A 15 5.16 -2.24 -0.23
N LEU A 16 5.79 -1.35 0.54
CA LEU A 16 6.82 -1.71 1.53
C LEU A 16 6.26 -2.60 2.65
N LEU A 17 5.06 -2.30 3.12
CA LEU A 17 4.32 -3.10 4.10
C LEU A 17 3.92 -4.47 3.51
N ALA A 18 3.41 -4.50 2.28
CA ALA A 18 2.99 -5.71 1.60
C ALA A 18 4.14 -6.68 1.32
N THR A 19 5.29 -6.17 0.87
CA THR A 19 6.50 -6.98 0.60
C THR A 19 7.17 -7.48 1.87
N GLY A 20 6.75 -7.01 3.05
CA GLY A 20 7.32 -7.40 4.34
C GLY A 20 8.74 -6.89 4.57
N LYS A 21 9.26 -6.03 3.68
CA LYS A 21 10.54 -5.32 3.88
C LYS A 21 10.47 -4.39 5.07
N PHE A 22 9.29 -3.84 5.36
CA PHE A 22 9.01 -3.09 6.57
C PHE A 22 8.03 -3.88 7.44
N LYS A 23 8.50 -4.37 8.59
CA LYS A 23 7.65 -4.91 9.65
C LYS A 23 7.59 -3.88 10.78
N PRO A 24 6.45 -3.21 11.00
CA PRO A 24 6.25 -2.37 12.17
C PRO A 24 6.49 -3.19 13.45
N LYS A 25 7.06 -2.58 14.49
CA LYS A 25 7.20 -3.23 15.81
C LYS A 25 5.86 -3.77 16.33
N SER A 26 4.76 -3.06 16.06
CA SER A 26 3.41 -3.48 16.42
C SER A 26 2.92 -4.77 15.76
N TRP A 27 3.62 -5.28 14.74
CA TRP A 27 3.29 -6.56 14.11
C TRP A 27 3.98 -7.74 14.79
N GLN A 28 4.91 -7.51 15.72
CA GLN A 28 5.59 -8.59 16.44
C GLN A 28 4.64 -9.32 17.41
N ASP A 29 3.65 -8.61 17.94
CA ASP A 29 2.64 -9.16 18.87
C ASP A 29 1.40 -9.74 18.15
N LEU A 30 1.33 -9.63 16.82
CA LEU A 30 0.17 -10.09 16.04
C LEU A 30 0.37 -11.52 15.53
N PRO A 31 -0.68 -12.35 15.53
CA PRO A 31 -0.62 -13.69 14.95
C PRO A 31 -0.37 -13.61 13.45
N GLU A 32 0.42 -14.54 12.93
CA GLU A 32 0.98 -14.52 11.57
C GLU A 32 -0.10 -14.52 10.47
N ARG A 33 -1.24 -15.16 10.72
CA ARG A 33 -2.42 -15.10 9.84
C ARG A 33 -2.97 -13.69 9.68
N LYS A 34 -3.01 -12.88 10.75
CA LYS A 34 -3.46 -11.48 10.67
C LYS A 34 -2.45 -10.63 9.92
N ILE A 35 -1.15 -10.87 10.12
CA ILE A 35 -0.09 -10.17 9.38
C ILE A 35 -0.21 -10.46 7.88
N GLN A 36 -0.43 -11.71 7.49
CA GLN A 36 -0.66 -12.06 6.09
C GLN A 36 -1.88 -11.36 5.49
N LEU A 37 -2.99 -11.30 6.25
CA LEU A 37 -4.20 -10.61 5.83
C LEU A 37 -3.98 -9.10 5.68
N ILE A 38 -3.23 -8.48 6.60
CA ILE A 38 -2.83 -7.07 6.50
C ILE A 38 -1.95 -6.84 5.27
N ARG A 39 -0.94 -7.69 5.02
CA ARG A 39 -0.09 -7.58 3.81
C ARG A 39 -0.90 -7.69 2.52
N PHE A 40 -1.84 -8.63 2.49
CA PHE A 40 -2.75 -8.78 1.36
C PHE A 40 -3.62 -7.53 1.18
N GLY A 41 -4.17 -6.99 2.27
CA GLY A 41 -4.91 -5.73 2.26
C GLY A 41 -4.06 -4.56 1.75
N CYS A 42 -2.83 -4.40 2.24
CA CYS A 42 -1.90 -3.38 1.78
C CYS A 42 -1.59 -3.53 0.29
N PHE A 43 -1.38 -4.75 -0.21
CA PHE A 43 -1.17 -5.01 -1.62
C PHE A 43 -2.39 -4.65 -2.47
N PHE A 44 -3.59 -5.01 -2.01
CA PHE A 44 -4.83 -4.66 -2.67
C PHE A 44 -5.04 -3.14 -2.75
N PHE A 45 -4.84 -2.43 -1.63
CA PHE A 45 -4.91 -0.96 -1.60
C PHE A 45 -3.87 -0.30 -2.52
N PHE A 46 -2.64 -0.83 -2.56
CA PHE A 46 -1.63 -0.38 -3.50
C PHE A 46 -2.13 -0.49 -4.94
N VAL A 47 -2.64 -1.65 -5.35
CA VAL A 47 -3.17 -1.87 -6.71
C VAL A 47 -4.32 -0.90 -7.03
N VAL A 48 -5.27 -0.71 -6.11
CA VAL A 48 -6.40 0.22 -6.31
C VAL A 48 -5.92 1.66 -6.50
N ILE A 49 -4.99 2.14 -5.67
CA ILE A 49 -4.43 3.49 -5.78
C ILE A 49 -3.67 3.65 -7.10
N THR A 50 -2.87 2.65 -7.48
CA THR A 50 -2.13 2.67 -8.74
C THR A 50 -3.06 2.71 -9.95
N LEU A 51 -4.11 1.88 -9.98
CA LEU A 51 -5.11 1.90 -11.06
C LEU A 51 -5.86 3.24 -11.13
N ASN A 52 -6.20 3.84 -9.98
CA ASN A 52 -6.84 5.15 -9.95
C ASN A 52 -5.93 6.26 -10.50
N LEU A 53 -4.64 6.25 -10.12
CA LEU A 53 -3.64 7.17 -10.65
C LEU A 53 -3.43 7.00 -12.16
N ILE A 54 -3.33 5.76 -12.64
CA ILE A 54 -3.22 5.45 -14.07
C ILE A 54 -4.47 5.94 -14.80
N GLY A 55 -5.67 5.63 -14.30
CA GLY A 55 -6.93 6.10 -14.89
C GLY A 55 -6.96 7.62 -15.03
N LYS A 56 -6.61 8.35 -13.98
CA LYS A 56 -6.50 9.82 -14.02
C LYS A 56 -5.43 10.37 -14.96
N MET A 57 -4.38 9.60 -15.24
CA MET A 57 -3.35 9.99 -16.21
C MET A 57 -3.81 9.79 -17.66
N PHE A 58 -4.72 8.83 -17.91
CA PHE A 58 -5.28 8.58 -19.24
C PHE A 58 -6.53 9.40 -19.54
N GLU A 59 -7.23 9.88 -18.50
CA GLU A 59 -8.41 10.74 -18.61
C GLU A 59 -8.06 12.22 -18.86
N ASN A 60 -6.77 12.57 -18.81
CA ASN A 60 -6.23 13.93 -18.93
C ASN A 60 -5.31 14.04 -20.15
#